data_AF-A0A7C7C591-F1
#
_entry.id   AF-A0A7C7C591-F1
#
_cell.length_a   1.000
_cell.length_b   1.000
_cell.length_c   1.000
_cell.angle_alpha   90.00
_cell.angle_beta   90.00
_cell.angle_gamma   90.00
#
_symmetry.space_group_name_H-M   'P 1'
#
loop_
_entity.id
_entity.type
_entity.pdbx_description
1 polymer ?
#
loop_
_entity_poly.entity_id
_entity_poly.type
_entity_poly.pdbx_seq_one_letter_code
_entity_poly.pdbx_strand_id
1 'polypeptide(L)'
;MAAKRKSTKKKVAKKAAPKEKATASTTKKRLELNELRYSSGKLDDETVARIEEIEDILKIHEVNHFGTNDNTIFEKQLKDMSLADLQNLCSKVRLFASGNTRELRAKLRKEFTRVTKGNKTVSLRQEASVCDPNHPNHQKAKKILTEGFSN
;
A
#
# COMPACT_ATOMS: atom_id res chain seq x y z
N MET A 1 48.30 23.07 -7.05
CA MET A 1 47.71 23.13 -8.41
C MET A 1 48.35 22.06 -9.29
N ALA A 2 47.58 21.48 -10.21
CA ALA A 2 47.96 20.63 -11.36
C ALA A 2 48.64 19.26 -11.04
N ALA A 3 48.02 18.09 -11.22
CA ALA A 3 47.41 17.44 -12.40
C ALA A 3 48.38 16.48 -13.15
N LYS A 4 47.75 15.40 -13.67
CA LYS A 4 48.14 14.50 -14.79
C LYS A 4 48.92 13.22 -14.41
N ARG A 5 48.25 12.05 -14.36
CA ARG A 5 47.76 11.14 -15.45
C ARG A 5 48.87 10.36 -16.16
N LYS A 6 48.75 9.02 -16.18
CA LYS A 6 48.76 8.08 -17.35
C LYS A 6 49.12 6.66 -16.86
N SER A 7 48.26 5.65 -16.95
CA SER A 7 47.90 4.81 -18.14
C SER A 7 49.15 4.10 -18.70
N THR A 8 49.27 2.77 -18.87
CA THR A 8 48.40 1.86 -19.63
C THR A 8 48.97 0.42 -19.64
N LYS A 9 48.06 -0.56 -19.80
CA LYS A 9 48.13 -1.75 -20.68
C LYS A 9 48.93 -3.03 -20.28
N LYS A 10 48.11 -4.07 -20.04
CA LYS A 10 47.88 -5.26 -20.91
C LYS A 10 48.83 -6.47 -20.75
N LYS A 11 48.26 -7.59 -20.31
CA LYS A 11 48.49 -8.91 -20.94
C LYS A 11 47.28 -9.83 -20.79
N VAL A 12 46.95 -10.50 -21.90
CA VAL A 12 45.80 -11.39 -22.13
C VAL A 12 46.34 -12.79 -22.43
N ALA A 13 45.66 -13.84 -21.93
CA ALA A 13 45.59 -15.19 -22.53
C ALA A 13 44.39 -15.94 -21.88
N LYS A 14 43.22 -16.02 -22.53
CA LYS A 14 42.71 -17.06 -23.45
C LYS A 14 42.39 -18.44 -22.84
N LYS A 15 41.07 -18.68 -22.71
CA LYS A 15 40.24 -19.88 -23.01
C LYS A 15 40.50 -21.22 -22.30
N ALA A 16 39.48 -21.66 -21.55
CA ALA A 16 38.88 -23.00 -21.66
C ALA A 16 37.38 -22.91 -21.30
N ALA A 17 36.50 -23.44 -22.16
CA ALA A 17 35.05 -23.59 -21.89
C ALA A 17 34.80 -24.86 -21.06
N PRO A 18 33.66 -24.98 -20.35
CA PRO A 18 32.61 -25.82 -20.94
C PRO A 18 31.14 -25.46 -20.58
N LYS A 19 30.27 -25.74 -21.57
CA LYS A 19 28.92 -26.35 -21.49
C LYS A 19 27.76 -25.56 -20.87
N GLU A 20 26.85 -25.14 -21.77
CA GLU A 20 25.43 -25.05 -21.50
C GLU A 20 24.90 -26.32 -20.80
N LYS A 21 24.17 -26.12 -19.70
CA LYS A 21 23.02 -26.93 -19.35
C LYS A 21 21.88 -26.01 -18.91
N ALA A 22 20.74 -26.28 -19.50
CA ALA A 22 19.49 -25.57 -19.39
C ALA A 22 18.88 -25.63 -17.97
N THR A 23 17.97 -24.68 -17.75
CA THR A 23 16.78 -24.75 -16.89
C THR A 23 16.98 -25.03 -15.40
N ALA A 24 16.92 -23.97 -14.60
CA ALA A 24 16.09 -23.96 -13.40
C ALA A 24 15.56 -22.54 -13.21
N SER A 25 14.37 -22.28 -13.76
CA SER A 25 13.54 -21.16 -13.39
C SER A 25 13.30 -21.23 -11.89
N THR A 26 14.06 -20.46 -11.10
CA THR A 26 13.69 -20.13 -9.73
C THR A 26 12.50 -19.18 -9.83
N THR A 27 11.34 -19.78 -10.07
CA THR A 27 10.03 -19.23 -9.77
C THR A 27 10.11 -18.76 -8.33
N LYS A 28 10.36 -17.46 -8.14
CA LYS A 28 10.19 -16.81 -6.85
C LYS A 28 8.74 -17.10 -6.47
N LYS A 29 8.53 -18.05 -5.56
CA LYS A 29 7.22 -18.30 -4.97
C LYS A 29 6.70 -16.95 -4.54
N ARG A 30 5.65 -16.48 -5.23
CA ARG A 30 4.83 -15.38 -4.78
C ARG A 30 4.40 -15.76 -3.38
N LEU A 31 4.97 -15.11 -2.37
CA LEU A 31 4.49 -15.23 -1.01
C LEU A 31 3.02 -14.79 -1.08
N GLU A 32 2.12 -15.75 -0.91
CA GLU A 32 0.69 -15.50 -0.90
C GLU A 32 0.43 -14.52 0.25
N LEU A 33 -0.11 -13.34 -0.07
CA LEU A 33 -0.51 -12.31 0.90
C LEU A 33 -1.54 -12.83 1.93
N ASN A 34 -2.01 -14.07 1.77
CA ASN A 34 -2.95 -14.79 2.63
C ASN A 34 -2.30 -15.57 3.79
N GLU A 35 -0.97 -15.74 3.84
CA GLU A 35 -0.30 -16.42 4.96
C GLU A 35 0.06 -15.49 6.13
N LEU A 36 -0.23 -14.20 6.03
CA LEU A 36 -0.08 -13.25 7.13
C LEU A 36 -1.26 -13.37 8.10
N ARG A 37 -1.35 -14.50 8.79
CA ARG A 37 -2.28 -14.70 9.91
C ARG A 37 -1.59 -14.27 11.20
N TYR A 38 -1.87 -13.04 11.65
CA TYR A 38 -1.46 -12.56 12.97
C TYR A 38 -2.20 -13.35 14.05
N SER A 39 -1.51 -14.30 14.69
CA SER A 39 -2.02 -15.07 15.82
C SER A 39 -2.23 -14.22 17.09
N SER A 40 -1.60 -13.05 17.18
CA SER A 40 -1.64 -12.14 18.33
C SER A 40 -2.63 -10.97 18.17
N GLY A 41 -3.20 -10.76 16.98
CA GLY A 41 -4.08 -9.63 16.67
C GLY A 41 -3.39 -8.25 16.73
N LYS A 42 -2.08 -8.20 16.95
CA LYS A 42 -1.27 -6.97 16.95
C LYS A 42 -0.41 -6.95 15.69
N LEU A 43 -0.35 -5.81 15.02
CA LEU A 43 0.59 -5.61 13.91
C LEU A 43 2.01 -5.54 14.47
N ASP A 44 2.93 -6.25 13.82
CA ASP A 44 4.36 -6.16 14.12
C ASP A 44 4.90 -4.79 13.70
N ASP A 45 5.89 -4.27 14.43
CA ASP A 45 6.51 -2.96 14.16
C ASP A 45 7.08 -2.88 12.72
N GLU A 46 7.58 -4.00 12.19
CA GLU A 46 8.06 -4.10 10.80
C GLU A 46 6.94 -3.85 9.77
N THR A 47 5.72 -4.31 10.06
CA THR A 47 4.58 -4.10 9.18
C THR A 47 4.13 -2.65 9.22
N VAL A 48 4.14 -2.01 10.41
CA VAL A 48 3.83 -0.59 10.54
C VAL A 48 4.81 0.26 9.74
N ALA A 49 6.12 -0.04 9.80
CA ALA A 49 7.14 0.65 9.01
C ALA A 49 6.89 0.51 7.49
N ARG A 50 6.55 -0.69 7.01
CA ARG A 50 6.19 -0.90 5.59
C ARG A 50 4.94 -0.12 5.19
N ILE A 51 3.96 0.02 6.09
CA ILE A 51 2.75 0.82 5.83
C ILE A 51 3.14 2.29 5.72
N GLU A 52 3.97 2.82 6.62
CA GLU A 52 4.49 4.19 6.55
C GLU A 52 5.21 4.46 5.21
N GLU A 53 6.10 3.55 4.78
CA GLU A 53 6.78 3.65 3.47
C GLU A 53 5.79 3.69 2.29
N ILE A 54 4.75 2.85 2.32
CA ILE A 54 3.72 2.84 1.29
C ILE A 54 2.93 4.15 1.30
N GLU A 55 2.59 4.68 2.47
CA GLU A 55 1.88 5.94 2.61
C GLU A 55 2.68 7.13 2.09
N ASP A 56 4.00 7.11 2.27
CA ASP A 56 4.92 8.11 1.73
C ASP A 56 5.04 8.04 0.21
N ILE A 57 5.16 6.84 -0.36
CA ILE A 57 5.16 6.65 -1.82
C ILE A 57 3.86 7.14 -2.45
N LEU A 58 2.72 6.84 -1.79
CA LEU A 58 1.40 7.28 -2.23
C LEU A 58 1.11 8.75 -1.89
N LYS A 59 2.01 9.43 -1.18
CA LYS A 59 1.86 10.81 -0.70
C LYS A 59 0.53 11.06 0.00
N ILE A 60 0.09 10.08 0.80
CA ILE A 60 -1.19 10.15 1.52
C ILE A 60 -1.21 11.34 2.48
N HIS A 61 -0.04 11.73 3.00
CA HIS A 61 0.12 12.88 3.89
C HIS A 61 -0.25 14.24 3.26
N GLU A 62 -0.13 14.39 1.93
CA GLU A 62 -0.50 15.64 1.23
C GLU A 62 -2.01 15.74 0.99
N VAL A 63 -2.67 14.60 0.73
CA VAL A 63 -4.07 14.54 0.32
C VAL A 63 -5.01 14.40 1.52
N ASN A 64 -4.59 13.66 2.55
CA ASN A 64 -5.40 13.41 3.73
C ASN A 64 -5.11 14.42 4.84
N HIS A 65 -6.15 15.12 5.31
CA HIS A 65 -6.07 16.06 6.44
C HIS A 65 -5.56 15.44 7.74
N PHE A 66 -5.68 14.12 7.91
CA PHE A 66 -5.18 13.38 9.06
C PHE A 66 -3.72 12.90 8.91
N GLY A 67 -3.13 12.99 7.72
CA GLY A 67 -1.76 12.58 7.44
C GLY A 67 -1.54 11.07 7.21
N THR A 68 -2.48 10.21 7.57
CA THR A 68 -2.39 8.75 7.42
C THR A 68 -3.77 8.14 7.17
N ASN A 69 -3.84 6.98 6.53
CA ASN A 69 -5.06 6.17 6.39
C ASN A 69 -5.09 4.99 7.37
N ASP A 70 -3.98 4.68 8.05
CA ASP A 70 -3.91 3.60 9.01
C ASP A 70 -4.28 4.04 10.43
N ASN A 71 -5.05 3.19 11.12
CA ASN A 71 -5.54 3.50 12.45
C ASN A 71 -4.43 3.41 13.52
N THR A 72 -3.46 2.52 13.35
CA THR A 72 -2.38 2.34 14.32
C THR A 72 -1.40 3.52 14.29
N ILE A 73 -1.06 3.98 13.08
CA ILE A 73 -0.24 5.18 12.86
C ILE A 73 -0.95 6.41 13.43
N PHE A 74 -2.25 6.57 13.13
CA PHE A 74 -3.03 7.68 13.65
C PHE A 74 -3.13 7.68 15.18
N GLU A 75 -3.28 6.51 15.81
CA GLU A 75 -3.32 6.40 17.26
C GLU A 75 -1.98 6.77 17.92
N LYS A 76 -0.85 6.43 17.29
CA LYS A 76 0.48 6.85 17.74
C LYS A 76 0.61 8.37 17.66
N GLN A 77 0.29 8.96 16.50
CA GLN A 77 0.29 10.41 16.30
C GLN A 77 -0.59 11.15 17.34
N LEU A 78 -1.79 10.65 17.63
CA LEU A 78 -2.69 11.25 18.62
C LEU A 78 -2.14 11.22 20.06
N LYS A 79 -1.30 10.24 20.40
CA LYS A 79 -0.66 10.15 21.72
C LYS A 79 0.43 11.21 21.88
N ASP A 80 1.19 11.44 20.81
CA ASP A 80 2.34 12.35 20.80
C ASP A 80 1.92 13.83 20.67
N MET A 81 0.74 14.12 20.11
CA MET A 81 0.21 15.48 19.97
C MET A 81 -0.11 16.17 21.30
N SER A 82 0.27 17.44 21.40
CA SER A 82 -0.11 18.34 22.48
C SER A 82 -1.57 18.82 22.35
N LEU A 83 -2.10 19.49 23.37
CA LEU A 83 -3.45 20.06 23.31
C LEU A 83 -3.63 21.04 22.14
N ALA A 84 -2.62 21.90 21.90
CA ALA A 84 -2.65 22.85 20.80
C ALA A 84 -2.67 22.13 19.45
N ASP A 85 -1.88 21.07 19.30
CA ASP A 85 -1.86 20.27 18.07
C ASP A 85 -3.19 19.57 17.81
N LEU A 86 -3.82 19.03 18.86
CA LEU A 86 -5.15 18.44 18.77
C LEU A 86 -6.20 19.47 18.34
N GLN A 87 -6.16 20.68 18.90
CA GLN A 87 -7.07 21.77 18.52
C GLN A 87 -6.83 22.22 17.07
N ASN A 88 -5.56 22.35 16.65
CA ASN A 88 -5.19 22.67 15.28
C ASN A 88 -5.67 21.59 14.30
N LEU A 89 -5.51 20.32 14.65
CA LEU A 89 -6.00 19.20 13.84
C LEU A 89 -7.53 19.20 13.76
N CYS A 90 -8.23 19.46 14.87
CA CYS A 90 -9.68 19.64 14.85
C CYS A 90 -10.10 20.76 13.89
N SER A 91 -9.44 21.93 13.94
CA SER A 91 -9.72 23.03 13.01
C SER A 91 -9.49 22.65 11.56
N LYS A 92 -8.40 21.92 11.24
CA LYS A 92 -8.11 21.43 9.88
C LYS A 92 -9.21 20.49 9.36
N VAL A 93 -9.74 19.63 10.23
CA VAL A 93 -10.78 18.64 9.91
C VAL A 93 -12.19 19.23 10.03
N ARG A 94 -12.32 20.54 10.31
CA ARG A 94 -13.60 21.24 10.52
C ARG A 94 -14.42 20.68 11.68
N LEU A 95 -13.74 20.24 12.74
CA LEU A 95 -14.32 19.80 13.99
C LEU A 95 -14.23 20.89 15.04
N PHE A 96 -15.24 20.93 15.91
CA PHE A 96 -15.26 21.88 17.00
C PHE A 96 -14.18 21.54 18.04
N ALA A 97 -13.15 22.37 18.12
CA ALA A 97 -11.98 22.25 18.98
C ALA A 97 -12.27 22.60 20.45
N SER A 98 -13.35 22.06 21.01
CA SER A 98 -13.73 22.24 22.41
C SER A 98 -13.52 20.99 23.23
N GLY A 99 -13.25 21.20 24.52
CA GLY A 99 -13.15 20.15 25.52
C GLY A 99 -11.73 19.85 25.95
N ASN A 100 -11.61 18.81 26.77
CA ASN A 100 -10.31 18.35 27.29
C ASN A 100 -9.58 17.48 26.25
N THR A 101 -8.27 17.25 26.43
CA THR A 101 -7.42 16.41 25.54
C THR A 101 -8.06 15.06 25.22
N ARG A 102 -8.65 14.40 26.23
CA ARG A 102 -9.34 13.11 26.06
C ARG A 102 -10.54 13.18 25.12
N GLU A 103 -11.32 14.27 25.21
CA GLU A 103 -12.52 14.47 24.39
C GLU A 103 -12.14 14.81 22.95
N LEU A 104 -11.11 15.64 22.75
CA LEU A 104 -10.57 15.97 21.43
C LEU A 104 -10.04 14.72 20.73
N ARG A 105 -9.26 13.88 21.42
CA ARG A 105 -8.79 12.59 20.90
C ARG A 105 -9.96 11.68 20.51
N ALA A 106 -11.01 11.61 21.34
CA ALA A 106 -12.18 10.79 21.03
C ALA A 106 -12.97 11.31 19.81
N LYS A 107 -13.13 12.63 19.67
CA LYS A 107 -13.75 13.26 18.49
C LYS A 107 -12.94 12.93 17.22
N LEU A 108 -11.63 13.16 17.26
CA LEU A 108 -10.72 12.88 16.14
C LEU A 108 -10.75 11.40 15.72
N ARG A 109 -10.78 10.46 16.67
CA ARG A 109 -10.91 9.01 16.38
C ARG A 109 -12.22 8.66 15.65
N LYS A 110 -13.34 9.21 16.12
CA LYS A 110 -14.66 8.98 15.50
C LYS A 110 -14.68 9.49 14.06
N GLU A 111 -14.11 10.65 13.86
CA GLU A 111 -14.06 11.35 12.58
C GLU A 111 -13.13 10.66 11.59
N PHE A 112 -11.94 10.27 12.05
CA PHE A 112 -11.00 9.45 11.31
C PHE A 112 -11.65 8.15 10.84
N THR A 113 -12.35 7.45 11.75
CA THR A 113 -13.08 6.21 11.43
C THR A 113 -14.19 6.46 10.42
N ARG A 114 -14.91 7.58 10.51
CA ARG A 114 -15.97 7.94 9.54
C ARG A 114 -15.38 8.15 8.15
N VAL A 115 -14.32 8.93 8.05
CA VAL A 115 -13.66 9.26 6.78
C VAL A 115 -13.00 8.03 6.17
N THR A 116 -12.23 7.26 6.94
CA THR A 116 -11.60 6.03 6.43
C THR A 116 -12.61 4.96 6.05
N LYS A 117 -13.72 4.78 6.78
CA LYS A 117 -14.79 3.84 6.37
C LYS A 117 -15.46 4.29 5.08
N GLY A 118 -15.76 5.59 4.92
CA GLY A 118 -16.34 6.13 3.68
C GLY A 118 -15.39 6.03 2.48
N ASN A 119 -14.08 6.17 2.70
CA ASN A 119 -13.09 6.07 1.64
C ASN A 119 -12.82 4.62 1.20
N LYS A 120 -12.93 3.63 2.11
CA LYS A 120 -12.80 2.20 1.76
C LYS A 120 -13.86 1.73 0.76
N THR A 121 -15.03 2.37 0.73
CA THR A 121 -16.12 2.01 -0.20
C THR A 121 -15.96 2.59 -1.61
N VAL A 122 -15.11 3.59 -1.83
CA VAL A 122 -15.04 4.34 -3.11
C VAL A 122 -14.10 3.71 -4.14
N SER A 123 -13.37 2.64 -3.79
CA SER A 123 -12.47 1.96 -4.74
C SER A 123 -12.70 0.46 -4.84
N LEU A 124 -13.96 0.01 -4.80
CA LEU A 124 -14.29 -1.18 -5.56
C LEU A 124 -14.31 -0.75 -7.02
N ARG A 125 -13.16 -0.88 -7.69
CA ARG A 125 -13.11 -0.87 -9.16
C ARG A 125 -14.24 -1.79 -9.60
N GLN A 126 -15.30 -1.24 -10.19
CA GLN A 126 -16.28 -2.06 -10.88
C GLN A 126 -15.48 -2.74 -11.99
N GLU A 127 -15.04 -3.97 -11.74
CA GLU A 127 -14.49 -4.80 -12.80
C GLU A 127 -15.53 -4.79 -13.90
N ALA A 128 -15.08 -4.48 -15.12
CA ALA A 128 -15.95 -4.40 -16.30
C ALA A 128 -16.91 -5.61 -16.27
N SER A 129 -18.19 -5.36 -16.51
CA SER A 129 -19.20 -6.40 -16.40
C SER A 129 -18.79 -7.59 -17.26
N VAL A 130 -19.10 -8.82 -16.85
CA VAL A 130 -18.74 -10.01 -17.64
C VAL A 130 -19.39 -9.97 -19.04
N CYS A 131 -20.42 -9.14 -19.22
CA CYS A 131 -21.05 -8.83 -20.50
C CYS A 131 -20.25 -7.87 -21.40
N ASP A 132 -19.20 -7.22 -20.90
CA ASP A 132 -18.36 -6.32 -21.70
C ASP A 132 -17.45 -7.12 -22.66
N PRO A 133 -17.37 -6.76 -23.96
CA PRO A 133 -16.58 -7.50 -24.96
C PRO A 133 -15.09 -7.61 -24.64
N ASN A 134 -14.55 -6.66 -23.87
CA ASN A 134 -13.14 -6.60 -23.48
C ASN A 134 -12.83 -7.35 -22.17
N HIS A 135 -13.83 -7.95 -21.51
CA HIS A 135 -13.62 -8.70 -20.27
C HIS A 135 -13.00 -10.08 -20.56
N PRO A 136 -11.95 -10.51 -19.83
CA PRO A 136 -11.24 -11.78 -20.09
C PRO A 136 -12.13 -13.03 -20.04
N ASN A 137 -13.27 -12.97 -19.34
CA ASN A 137 -14.22 -14.06 -19.23
C ASN A 137 -15.47 -13.91 -20.12
N HIS A 138 -15.54 -12.89 -20.99
CA HIS A 138 -16.71 -12.62 -21.85
C HIS A 138 -17.11 -13.83 -22.70
N GLN A 139 -16.14 -14.49 -23.34
CA GLN A 139 -16.40 -15.64 -24.20
C GLN A 139 -16.90 -16.87 -23.45
N LYS A 140 -16.46 -17.07 -22.21
CA LYS A 140 -16.91 -18.19 -21.35
C LYS A 140 -18.34 -17.95 -20.87
N ALA A 141 -18.65 -16.72 -20.45
CA ALA A 141 -20.00 -16.36 -20.03
C ALA A 141 -21.01 -16.46 -21.19
N LYS A 142 -20.63 -16.03 -22.40
CA LYS A 142 -21.47 -16.16 -23.60
C LYS A 142 -21.83 -17.61 -23.91
N LYS A 143 -20.89 -18.55 -23.77
CA LYS A 143 -21.14 -19.99 -23.99
C LYS A 143 -22.15 -20.55 -22.98
N ILE A 144 -21.91 -20.31 -21.68
CA ILE A 144 -22.80 -20.77 -20.60
C ILE A 144 -24.22 -20.19 -20.76
N LEU A 145 -24.34 -18.91 -21.12
CA LEU A 145 -25.64 -18.26 -21.35
C LEU A 145 -26.37 -18.80 -22.58
N THR A 146 -25.67 -19.26 -23.61
CA THR A 146 -26.31 -19.80 -24.82
C THR A 146 -26.74 -21.26 -24.62
N GLU A 147 -25.90 -22.05 -23.93
CA GLU A 147 -26.18 -23.45 -23.61
C GLU A 147 -27.32 -23.59 -22.57
N GLY A 148 -27.41 -22.68 -21.59
CA GLY A 148 -28.46 -22.71 -20.57
C GLY A 148 -29.86 -22.32 -21.04
N PHE A 149 -29.99 -21.70 -22.22
CA PHE A 149 -31.28 -21.29 -22.81
C PHE A 149 -31.69 -22.13 -24.03
N SER A 150 -30.90 -23.16 -24.38
CA SER A 150 -31.22 -24.09 -25.47
C SER A 150 -31.70 -25.43 -24.90
N ASN A 151 -32.86 -25.41 -24.24
CA ASN A 151 -33.71 -26.56 -23.96
C ASN A 151 -35.17 -26.15 -24.10
#